data_AF-A0A0W1A2G2-F1
#
_entry.id   AF-A0A0W1A2G2-F1
#
_cell.length_a   1.000
_cell.length_b   1.000
_cell.length_c   1.000
_cell.angle_alpha   90.00
_cell.angle_beta   90.00
_cell.angle_gamma   90.00
#
_symmetry.space_group_name_H-M   'P 1'
#
loop_
_entity.id
_entity.type
_entity.pdbx_description
1 polymer ?
#
loop_
_entity_poly.entity_id
_entity_poly.type
_entity_poly.pdbx_seq_one_letter_code
_entity_poly.pdbx_strand_id
1 'polypeptide(L)'
;MAGGFSATSHWRDSARSARFFMVDARAAFPIFLFLMHIRVWTGVLVLVSAVFFGVLEHYGFTVPVFLRWSRNFLAGSIKSVKPWWK
;
A
#
# COMPACT_ATOMS: atom_id res chain seq x y z
N MET A 1 8.47 -26.43 -28.13
CA MET A 1 9.30 -26.28 -26.92
C MET A 1 8.51 -25.42 -25.94
N ALA A 2 7.71 -26.02 -25.06
CA ALA A 2 7.08 -25.25 -23.99
C ALA A 2 8.20 -24.85 -23.03
N GLY A 3 8.59 -23.57 -23.01
CA GLY A 3 9.64 -23.07 -22.13
C GLY A 3 9.28 -23.38 -20.68
N GLY A 4 10.08 -24.24 -20.04
CA GLY A 4 9.84 -24.67 -18.67
C GLY A 4 10.00 -23.50 -17.70
N PHE A 5 9.02 -23.32 -16.80
CA PHE A 5 9.12 -22.37 -15.70
C PHE A 5 10.25 -22.74 -14.74
N SER A 6 10.83 -21.76 -14.05
CA SER A 6 11.83 -22.02 -13.00
C SER A 6 11.22 -22.86 -11.87
N ALA A 7 11.99 -23.78 -11.28
CA ALA A 7 11.56 -24.55 -10.10
C ALA A 7 11.19 -23.66 -8.90
N THR A 8 11.67 -22.41 -8.88
CA THR A 8 11.35 -21.41 -7.86
C THR A 8 10.12 -20.57 -8.18
N SER A 9 9.53 -20.68 -9.38
CA SER A 9 8.35 -19.90 -9.77
C SER A 9 7.11 -20.47 -9.10
N HIS A 10 6.63 -19.78 -8.06
CA HIS A 10 5.42 -20.15 -7.36
C HIS A 10 4.31 -19.13 -7.62
N TRP A 11 3.11 -19.59 -7.97
CA TRP A 11 1.94 -18.72 -8.25
C TRP A 11 1.56 -17.79 -7.09
N ARG A 12 1.94 -18.16 -5.85
CA ARG A 12 1.79 -17.31 -4.65
C ARG A 12 2.60 -16.01 -4.72
N ASP A 13 3.72 -16.00 -5.42
CA ASP A 13 4.58 -14.82 -5.49
C ASP A 13 3.92 -13.67 -6.25
N SER A 14 2.95 -13.99 -7.13
CA SER A 14 2.11 -13.01 -7.83
C SER A 14 1.24 -12.15 -6.90
N ALA A 15 1.00 -12.58 -5.65
CA ALA A 15 0.18 -11.85 -4.70
C ALA A 15 0.98 -10.91 -3.78
N ARG A 16 2.32 -10.89 -3.88
CA ARG A 16 3.17 -10.00 -3.07
C ARG A 16 3.02 -8.55 -3.53
N SER A 17 3.09 -7.59 -2.60
CA SER A 17 3.07 -6.17 -2.97
C SER A 17 4.31 -5.81 -3.77
N ALA A 18 4.14 -5.07 -4.87
CA ALA A 18 5.25 -4.57 -5.65
C ALA A 18 6.03 -3.52 -4.84
N ARG A 19 7.34 -3.74 -4.73
CA ARG A 19 8.25 -2.91 -3.94
C ARG A 19 9.47 -2.52 -4.76
N PHE A 20 9.92 -1.28 -4.57
CA PHE A 20 11.24 -0.84 -5.01
C PHE A 20 12.09 -0.64 -3.75
N PHE A 21 12.97 -1.61 -3.47
CA PHE A 21 13.69 -1.72 -2.19
C PHE A 21 12.74 -1.73 -0.98
N MET A 22 12.79 -0.70 -0.13
CA MET A 22 11.97 -0.53 1.07
C MET A 22 10.73 0.35 0.83
N VAL A 23 10.52 0.82 -0.41
CA VAL A 23 9.45 1.76 -0.74
C VAL A 23 8.38 1.05 -1.55
N ASP A 24 7.12 1.16 -1.12
CA ASP A 24 5.97 0.64 -1.87
C ASP A 24 5.89 1.30 -3.26
N ALA A 25 5.64 0.50 -4.30
CA ALA A 25 5.60 0.99 -5.68
C ALA A 25 4.57 2.12 -5.91
N ARG A 26 3.53 2.22 -5.08
CA ARG A 26 2.51 3.29 -5.16
C ARG A 26 3.09 4.66 -4.83
N ALA A 27 4.18 4.74 -4.06
CA ALA A 27 4.87 5.99 -3.77
C ALA A 27 5.58 6.58 -5.00
N ALA A 28 5.73 5.81 -6.09
CA ALA A 28 6.31 6.30 -7.34
C ALA A 28 5.36 7.25 -8.11
N PHE A 29 4.05 7.15 -7.91
CA PHE A 29 3.09 7.99 -8.64
C PHE A 29 3.20 9.49 -8.31
N PRO A 30 3.33 9.91 -7.04
CA PRO A 30 3.67 11.29 -6.69
C PRO A 30 4.96 11.79 -7.34
N ILE A 31 5.99 10.95 -7.44
CA ILE A 31 7.27 11.30 -8.08
C ILE A 31 7.02 11.59 -9.56
N PHE A 32 6.27 10.71 -10.25
CA PHE A 32 5.87 10.94 -11.63
C PHE A 32 5.10 12.27 -11.80
N LEU A 33 4.14 12.57 -10.92
CA LEU A 33 3.40 13.85 -10.97
C LEU A 33 4.32 15.06 -10.76
N PHE A 34 5.27 14.98 -9.85
CA PHE A 34 6.27 16.03 -9.64
C PHE A 34 7.13 16.27 -10.87
N LEU A 35 7.57 15.19 -11.54
CA LEU A 35 8.34 15.30 -12.78
C LEU A 35 7.53 15.92 -13.92
N MET A 36 6.22 15.62 -13.99
CA MET A 36 5.31 16.21 -14.97
C MET A 36 4.97 17.68 -14.69
N HIS A 37 5.00 18.09 -13.42
CA HIS A 37 4.61 19.44 -13.02
C HIS A 37 5.48 19.91 -11.85
N ILE A 38 6.69 20.37 -12.13
CA ILE A 38 7.65 20.78 -11.09
C ILE A 38 7.18 22.08 -10.42
N ARG A 39 6.49 21.93 -9.30
CA ARG A 39 6.12 22.99 -8.36
C ARG A 39 6.46 22.60 -6.93
N VAL A 40 6.51 23.58 -6.03
CA VAL A 40 6.74 23.34 -4.60
C VAL A 40 5.67 22.40 -4.03
N TRP A 41 4.39 22.60 -4.37
CA TRP A 41 3.30 21.78 -3.84
C TRP A 41 3.40 20.30 -4.27
N THR A 42 3.82 20.03 -5.51
CA THR A 42 4.07 18.65 -5.99
C THR A 42 5.29 18.03 -5.31
N GLY A 43 6.30 18.84 -4.95
CA GLY A 43 7.42 18.37 -4.14
C GLY A 43 6.98 17.99 -2.72
N VAL A 44 6.12 18.80 -2.10
CA VAL A 44 5.50 18.48 -0.81
C VAL A 44 4.67 17.19 -0.91
N LEU A 45 3.90 17.01 -1.99
CA LEU A 45 3.13 15.78 -2.24
C LEU A 45 4.04 14.54 -2.26
N VAL A 46 5.20 14.61 -2.92
CA VAL A 46 6.19 13.53 -2.94
C VAL A 46 6.67 13.20 -1.53
N LEU A 47 7.09 14.21 -0.76
CA LEU A 47 7.60 14.01 0.59
C LEU A 47 6.55 13.40 1.52
N VAL A 48 5.33 13.95 1.53
CA VAL A 48 4.22 13.43 2.36
C VAL A 48 3.89 11.99 1.99
N SER A 49 3.81 11.68 0.70
CA SER A 49 3.50 10.32 0.24
C SER A 49 4.60 9.34 0.59
N ALA A 50 5.88 9.71 0.40
CA ALA A 50 7.02 8.88 0.74
C ALA A 50 7.06 8.56 2.24
N VAL A 51 6.83 9.56 3.10
CA VAL A 51 6.73 9.37 4.55
C VAL A 51 5.54 8.49 4.90
N PHE A 52 4.36 8.75 4.34
CA PHE A 52 3.15 7.97 4.60
C PHE A 52 3.35 6.48 4.25
N PHE A 53 3.77 6.17 3.04
CA PHE A 53 4.01 4.78 2.61
C PHE A 53 5.18 4.14 3.35
N GLY A 54 6.23 4.90 3.67
CA GLY A 54 7.35 4.42 4.48
C GLY A 54 6.93 4.02 5.89
N VAL A 55 6.05 4.80 6.53
CA VAL A 55 5.48 4.46 7.85
C VAL A 55 4.61 3.21 7.75
N LEU A 56 3.75 3.10 6.72
CA LEU A 56 2.93 1.91 6.53
C LEU A 56 3.78 0.65 6.37
N GLU A 57 4.81 0.70 5.52
CA GLU A 57 5.73 -0.43 5.31
C GLU A 57 6.50 -0.79 6.59
N HIS A 58 6.95 0.21 7.35
CA HIS A 58 7.66 0.00 8.63
C HIS A 58 6.82 -0.82 9.63
N TYR A 59 5.51 -0.58 9.67
CA TYR A 59 4.57 -1.35 10.51
C TYR A 59 3.99 -2.59 9.80
N GLY A 60 4.38 -2.88 8.57
CA GLY A 60 3.85 -4.00 7.78
C GLY A 60 2.39 -3.84 7.35
N PHE A 61 1.87 -2.61 7.35
CA PHE A 61 0.51 -2.32 6.89
C PHE A 61 0.45 -2.24 5.37
N THR A 62 -0.49 -2.97 4.77
CA THR A 62 -0.96 -2.66 3.41
C THR A 62 -2.02 -1.55 3.46
N VAL A 63 -2.19 -0.79 2.38
CA VAL A 63 -3.20 0.28 2.30
C VAL A 63 -4.60 -0.19 2.72
N PRO A 64 -5.13 -1.34 2.25
CA PRO A 64 -6.45 -1.81 2.68
C PRO A 64 -6.51 -2.21 4.15
N VAL A 65 -5.42 -2.71 4.73
CA VAL A 65 -5.36 -3.04 6.17
C VAL A 65 -5.32 -1.75 6.98
N PHE A 66 -4.51 -0.77 6.58
CA PHE A 66 -4.48 0.55 7.21
C PHE A 66 -5.86 1.20 7.20
N LEU A 67 -6.57 1.22 6.06
CA LEU A 67 -7.92 1.79 5.99
C LEU A 67 -8.92 1.07 6.90
N ARG A 68 -8.83 -0.27 7.02
CA ARG A 68 -9.66 -1.04 7.95
C ARG A 68 -9.34 -0.72 9.40
N TRP A 69 -8.05 -0.61 9.72
CA TRP A 69 -7.57 -0.23 11.03
C TRP A 69 -8.02 1.19 11.40
N SER A 70 -7.84 2.16 10.51
CA SER A 70 -8.28 3.56 10.69
C SER A 70 -9.79 3.64 10.87
N ARG A 71 -10.58 2.93 10.07
CA ARG A 71 -12.03 2.85 10.26
C ARG A 71 -12.39 2.28 11.62
N ASN A 72 -11.72 1.21 12.03
CA ASN A 72 -11.96 0.58 13.33
C ASN A 72 -11.56 1.49 14.50
N PHE A 73 -10.48 2.25 14.33
CA PHE A 73 -10.02 3.24 15.29
C PHE A 73 -11.04 4.37 15.46
N LEU A 74 -11.56 4.91 14.34
CA LEU A 74 -12.57 5.98 14.34
C LEU A 74 -13.94 5.51 14.85
N ALA A 75 -14.29 4.23 14.68
CA ALA A 75 -15.54 3.66 15.17
C ALA A 75 -15.61 3.53 16.71
N GLY A 76 -14.47 3.64 17.41
CA GLY A 76 -14.40 3.54 18.87
C GLY A 76 -14.47 2.12 19.41
N SER A 77 -14.65 1.99 20.74
CA SER A 77 -14.60 0.71 21.45
C SER A 77 -15.87 -0.12 21.33
N ILE A 78 -17.02 0.50 21.07
CA ILE A 78 -18.33 -0.17 21.00
C ILE A 78 -18.63 -0.52 19.55
N LYS A 79 -18.73 -1.81 19.24
CA LYS A 79 -19.07 -2.30 17.91
C LYS A 79 -20.42 -2.98 17.94
N SER A 80 -21.39 -2.42 17.22
CA SER A 80 -22.69 -3.06 17.03
C SER A 80 -22.55 -4.24 16.09
N VAL A 81 -22.87 -5.44 16.56
CA VAL A 81 -22.87 -6.67 15.75
C VAL A 81 -24.31 -7.08 15.54
N LYS A 82 -24.74 -7.17 14.27
CA LYS A 82 -25.99 -7.84 13.93
C LYS A 82 -25.70 -9.33 13.72
N PRO A 83 -26.42 -10.24 14.39
CA PRO A 83 -26.30 -11.66 14.11
C PRO A 83 -26.73 -11.95 12.67
N TRP A 84 -26.03 -12.87 11.98
CA TRP A 84 -26.28 -13.15 10.56
C TRP A 84 -27.58 -13.92 10.29
N TRP A 85 -28.22 -14.43 11.35
CA TRP A 85 -29.43 -15.25 11.29
C TRP A 85 -30.72 -14.47 11.57
N LYS A 86 -30.65 -13.14 11.67
CA LYS A 86 -31.80 -12.23 11.79
C LYS A 86 -31.85 -11.31 10.59
#